data_AF-K7A4E1-F1
#
_entry.id   AF-K7A4E1-F1
#
_cell.length_a   1.000
_cell.length_b   1.000
_cell.length_c   1.000
_cell.angle_alpha   90.00
_cell.angle_beta   90.00
_cell.angle_gamma   90.00
#
_symmetry.space_group_name_H-M   'P 1'
#
loop_
_entity.id
_entity.type
_entity.pdbx_description
1 polymer ?
#
loop_
_entity_poly.entity_id
_entity_poly.type
_entity_poly.pdbx_seq_one_letter_code
_entity_poly.pdbx_strand_id
1 'polypeptide(L)' 'MPKDKTAEYHLANPSKQPSHTITTILQGDKDDIVPVFELDKLQRRVILLEGGGRFDWIHPGSEAFKTLTQQLDGLAK' A
#
# COMPACT_ATOMS: atom_id res chain seq x y z
N MET A 1 11.46 19.93 -3.46
CA MET A 1 10.94 19.33 -2.21
C MET A 1 9.50 19.78 -1.98
N PRO A 2 8.73 19.17 -1.05
CA PRO A 2 7.32 19.56 -0.82
C PRO A 2 7.10 21.07 -0.63
N LYS A 3 8.03 21.74 0.05
CA LYS A 3 8.02 23.19 0.26
C LYS A 3 8.27 24.03 -1.01
N ASP A 4 8.93 23.46 -2.03
CA ASP A 4 9.27 24.18 -3.27
C ASP A 4 8.21 23.98 -4.36
N LYS A 5 7.35 22.95 -4.21
CA LYS A 5 6.32 22.52 -5.18
C LYS A 5 5.02 22.15 -4.47
N THR A 6 4.54 23.04 -3.60
CA THR A 6 3.46 22.74 -2.66
C THR A 6 2.18 22.29 -3.36
N ALA A 7 1.80 22.95 -4.46
CA ALA A 7 0.60 22.60 -5.22
C ALA A 7 0.68 21.18 -5.82
N GLU A 8 1.82 20.82 -6.41
CA GLU A 8 2.03 19.51 -7.04
C GLU A 8 2.05 18.39 -6.00
N TYR A 9 2.68 18.62 -4.84
CA TYR A 9 2.66 17.63 -3.76
C TYR A 9 1.26 17.47 -3.15
N HIS A 10 0.48 18.54 -3.05
CA HIS A 10 -0.92 18.43 -2.63
C HIS A 10 -1.76 17.64 -3.64
N LEU A 11 -1.58 17.90 -4.95
CA LEU A 11 -2.24 17.17 -6.01
C LEU A 11 -1.81 15.69 -6.04
N ALA A 12 -0.57 15.37 -5.72
CA ALA A 12 -0.08 13.99 -5.70
C ALA A 12 -0.56 13.16 -4.49
N ASN A 13 -1.25 13.75 -3.51
CA ASN A 13 -1.69 13.03 -2.31
C ASN A 13 -2.76 11.97 -2.64
N PRO A 14 -2.49 10.66 -2.46
CA PRO A 14 -3.45 9.61 -2.83
C PRO A 14 -4.78 9.68 -2.08
N SER A 15 -4.80 10.20 -0.84
CA SER A 15 -6.05 10.40 -0.07
C SER A 15 -7.00 11.46 -0.67
N LYS A 16 -6.50 12.25 -1.62
CA LYS A 16 -7.26 13.29 -2.34
C LYS A 16 -7.61 12.88 -3.76
N GLN A 17 -7.17 11.71 -4.21
CA GLN A 17 -7.40 11.22 -5.55
C GLN A 17 -8.58 10.26 -5.61
N PRO A 18 -9.34 10.25 -6.72
CA PRO A 18 -10.34 9.22 -6.93
C PRO A 18 -9.65 7.85 -7.02
N SER A 19 -10.19 6.89 -6.27
CA SER A 19 -9.70 5.51 -6.26
C SER A 19 -10.90 4.57 -6.42
N HIS A 20 -10.73 3.49 -7.16
CA HIS A 20 -11.78 2.49 -7.31
C HIS A 20 -12.15 1.87 -5.95
N THR A 21 -13.43 1.54 -5.73
CA THR A 21 -13.91 0.96 -4.47
C THR A 21 -13.28 -0.40 -4.18
N ILE A 22 -12.97 -1.16 -5.23
CA ILE A 22 -12.20 -2.41 -5.17
C ILE A 22 -10.70 -2.09 -5.23
N THR A 23 -10.20 -1.41 -4.19
CA THR A 23 -8.77 -1.17 -3.99
C THR A 23 -8.39 -1.70 -2.62
N THR A 24 -7.35 -2.54 -2.57
CA THR A 24 -6.73 -3.02 -1.32
C THR A 24 -5.31 -2.50 -1.24
N ILE A 25 -4.95 -1.93 -0.10
CA ILE A 25 -3.59 -1.49 0.22
C ILE A 25 -2.89 -2.63 0.96
N LEU A 26 -1.74 -3.03 0.47
CA LEU A 26 -0.88 -4.04 1.08
C LEU A 26 0.36 -3.33 1.64
N GLN A 27 0.59 -3.44 2.94
CA GLN A 27 1.72 -2.79 3.61
C GLN A 27 2.40 -3.78 4.56
N GLY A 28 3.73 -3.83 4.54
CA GLY A 28 4.51 -4.51 5.56
C GLY A 28 4.86 -3.54 6.70
N ASP A 29 4.82 -3.99 7.95
CA ASP A 29 5.15 -3.16 9.12
C ASP A 29 6.68 -3.03 9.38
N LYS A 30 7.50 -3.75 8.61
CA LYS A 30 8.96 -3.66 8.58
C LYS A 30 9.50 -3.04 7.29
N ASP A 31 8.66 -2.36 6.51
CA ASP A 31 9.13 -1.52 5.39
C ASP A 31 9.87 -0.29 5.96
N ASP A 32 11.19 -0.30 5.81
CA ASP A 32 12.11 0.75 6.26
C ASP A 32 12.27 1.90 5.24
N ILE A 33 11.65 1.77 4.05
CA ILE A 33 11.72 2.75 2.97
C ILE A 33 10.44 3.60 2.93
N VAL A 34 9.26 2.99 3.04
CA VAL A 34 7.99 3.70 3.19
C VAL A 34 7.31 3.26 4.48
N PRO A 35 7.20 4.17 5.46
CA PRO A 35 6.61 3.86 6.76
C PRO A 35 5.12 3.63 6.65
N VAL A 36 4.57 2.90 7.63
CA VAL A 36 3.13 2.78 7.88
C VAL A 36 2.59 4.15 8.31
N PHE A 37 2.28 5.00 7.33
CA PHE A 37 1.94 6.41 7.57
C PHE A 37 0.60 6.76 6.94
N GLU A 38 -0.33 7.22 7.79
CA GLU A 38 -1.63 7.77 7.39
C GLU A 38 -2.46 6.89 6.43
N LEU A 39 -2.31 5.56 6.52
CA LEU A 39 -3.01 4.61 5.65
C LEU A 39 -4.54 4.68 5.82
N ASP A 40 -5.00 5.06 7.01
CA ASP A 40 -6.42 5.32 7.32
C ASP A 40 -7.01 6.42 6.44
N LYS A 41 -6.21 7.42 6.05
CA LYS A 41 -6.67 8.51 5.19
C LYS A 41 -6.97 8.08 3.76
N LEU A 42 -6.46 6.93 3.32
CA LEU A 42 -6.77 6.38 2.01
C LEU A 42 -8.22 5.89 1.91
N GLN A 43 -8.89 5.66 3.04
CA GLN A 43 -10.27 5.15 3.12
C GLN A 43 -10.46 3.84 2.33
N ARG A 44 -9.40 3.04 2.20
CA ARG A 44 -9.42 1.73 1.54
C ARG A 44 -9.13 0.63 2.53
N ARG A 45 -9.46 -0.60 2.13
CA ARG A 45 -9.10 -1.79 2.89
C ARG A 45 -7.57 -1.85 2.95
N VAL A 46 -7.02 -1.94 4.15
CA VAL A 46 -5.59 -2.10 4.40
C VAL A 46 -5.36 -3.51 4.94
N ILE A 47 -4.37 -4.21 4.38
CA ILE A 47 -3.80 -5.43 4.94
C ILE A 47 -2.40 -5.07 5.38
N LEU A 48 -2.22 -4.96 6.70
CA LEU A 48 -0.93 -4.75 7.32
C LEU A 48 -0.34 -6.11 7.69
N LEU A 49 0.81 -6.43 7.11
CA LEU A 49 1.51 -7.69 7.33
C LEU A 49 2.63 -7.50 8.34
N GLU A 50 2.51 -8.17 9.49
CA GLU A 50 3.55 -8.21 10.53
C GLU A 50 4.82 -8.88 10.01
N GLY A 51 5.97 -8.26 10.26
CA GLY A 51 7.28 -8.73 9.80
C GLY A 51 7.59 -8.47 8.33
N GLY A 52 6.61 -8.02 7.53
CA GLY A 52 6.77 -7.82 6.10
C GLY A 52 7.65 -6.61 5.77
N GLY A 53 8.68 -6.81 4.97
CA GLY A 53 9.49 -5.75 4.37
C GLY A 53 8.98 -5.33 2.98
N ARG A 54 9.60 -4.29 2.42
CA ARG A 54 9.30 -3.78 1.07
C ARG A 54 9.42 -4.87 0.00
N PHE A 55 10.54 -5.59 -0.01
CA PHE A 55 10.88 -6.49 -1.12
C PHE A 55 10.24 -7.86 -0.98
N ASP A 56 9.67 -8.19 0.17
CA ASP A 56 8.99 -9.47 0.36
C ASP A 56 7.80 -9.62 -0.60
N TRP A 57 7.11 -8.54 -0.98
CA TRP A 57 6.00 -8.55 -1.93
C TRP A 57 6.34 -9.08 -3.33
N ILE A 58 7.63 -9.15 -3.70
CA ILE A 58 8.10 -9.66 -5.00
C ILE A 58 8.84 -11.00 -4.90
N HIS A 59 8.96 -11.58 -3.71
CA HIS A 59 9.68 -12.83 -3.46
C HIS A 59 8.72 -14.01 -3.27
N PRO A 60 8.61 -14.97 -4.22
CA PRO A 60 7.60 -16.03 -4.17
C PRO A 60 7.58 -16.92 -2.92
N GLY A 61 8.68 -16.99 -2.18
CA GLY A 61 8.77 -17.76 -0.93
C GLY A 61 8.36 -17.00 0.33
N SER A 62 8.02 -15.71 0.23
CA SER A 62 7.65 -14.89 1.39
C SER A 62 6.16 -14.99 1.71
N GLU A 63 5.80 -14.72 2.97
CA GLU A 63 4.39 -14.59 3.36
C GLU A 63 3.72 -13.37 2.72
N ALA A 64 4.49 -12.32 2.37
CA ALA A 64 3.97 -11.15 1.67
C ALA A 64 3.51 -11.48 0.26
N PHE A 65 4.33 -12.19 -0.51
CA PHE A 65 3.97 -12.62 -1.87
C PHE A 65 2.76 -13.56 -1.85
N LYS A 66 2.71 -14.49 -0.91
CA LYS A 66 1.55 -15.37 -0.71
C LYS A 66 0.28 -14.59 -0.36
N THR A 67 0.39 -13.56 0.49
CA THR A 67 -0.74 -12.67 0.82
C THR A 67 -1.22 -11.91 -0.41
N LEU A 68 -0.30 -11.42 -1.24
CA LEU A 68 -0.60 -10.77 -2.52
C LEU A 68 -1.38 -11.70 -3.46
N THR A 69 -0.88 -12.92 -3.71
CA THR A 69 -1.56 -13.86 -4.62
C THR A 69 -2.94 -14.23 -4.11
N GLN A 70 -3.11 -14.44 -2.80
CA GLN A 70 -4.43 -14.67 -2.20
C GLN A 70 -5.42 -13.52 -2.43
N GLN A 71 -4.96 -12.26 -2.36
CA GLN A 71 -5.85 -11.14 -2.67
C GLN A 71 -6.25 -11.12 -4.14
N LEU A 72 -5.33 -11.43 -5.06
CA LEU A 72 -5.60 -11.46 -6.49
C LEU A 72 -6.54 -12.61 -6.87
N ASP A 73 -6.29 -13.82 -6.36
CA ASP A 73 -7.15 -14.99 -6.59
C ASP A 73 -8.57 -14.78 -6.06
N GLY A 74 -8.71 -14.01 -4.97
CA GLY A 74 -9.99 -13.63 -4.40
C GLY A 74 -10.81 -12.68 -5.28
N LEU A 75 -10.18 -11.94 -6.20
CA LEU A 75 -10.86 -11.03 -7.14
C LEU A 75 -11.37 -11.76 -8.41
N ALA A 76 -10.86 -12.95 -8.70
CA ALA A 76 -11.22 -13.72 -9.90
C ALA A 76 -12.50 -14.57 -9.74
N LYS A 77 -13.19 -14.45 -8.60
CA LYS A 77 -14.43 -15.15 -8.27
C LYS A 77 -15.61 -14.19 -8.28
#